data_AF-A0A4Q2XH04-F1
#
_entry.id   AF-A0A4Q2XH04-F1
#
_cell.length_a   1.000
_cell.length_b   1.000
_cell.length_c   1.000
_cell.angle_alpha   90.00
_cell.angle_beta   90.00
_cell.angle_gamma   90.00
#
_symmetry.space_group_name_H-M   'P 1'
#
loop_
_entity.id
_entity.type
_entity.pdbx_description
1 polymer ?
#
loop_
_entity_poly.entity_id
_entity_poly.type
_entity_poly.pdbx_seq_one_letter_code
_entity_poly.pdbx_strand_id
1 'polypeptide(L)'
;MNSSSDIGPSPSPASTGAPVPDAGFQRPANWREALMALVDSRVSLIQLESKELGKEVARRSIFIGAACVSAVITWGLLLIGLISLIAELGGWPWNRVALAAAALHLLLAFVFFRLSKSSGGSAFPITRNEFQKDRAWIENFHHPRKSGD
;
A
#
# COMPACT_ATOMS: atom_id res chain seq x y z
N MET A 1 -69.63 -47.71 10.28
CA MET A 1 -68.94 -49.00 10.15
C MET A 1 -67.46 -48.72 9.99
N ASN A 2 -66.66 -49.37 10.83
CA ASN A 2 -65.20 -49.33 10.85
C ASN A 2 -64.63 -49.98 9.56
N SER A 3 -63.49 -49.48 9.06
CA SER A 3 -62.37 -50.30 8.53
C SER A 3 -61.20 -49.43 8.04
N SER A 4 -60.07 -49.62 8.72
CA SER A 4 -58.70 -49.15 8.45
C SER A 4 -58.08 -49.74 7.19
N SER A 5 -57.09 -49.01 6.62
CA SER A 5 -55.81 -49.44 6.00
C SER A 5 -55.39 -48.35 5.00
N ASP A 6 -54.17 -47.82 4.88
CA ASP A 6 -52.84 -48.19 5.32
C ASP A 6 -51.95 -46.96 5.02
N ILE A 7 -51.17 -46.44 5.98
CA ILE A 7 -50.21 -45.35 5.73
C ILE A 7 -48.85 -46.02 5.48
N GLY A 8 -48.53 -46.27 4.22
CA GLY A 8 -47.16 -46.56 3.79
C GLY A 8 -46.40 -45.26 3.53
N PRO A 9 -45.16 -45.08 4.04
CA PRO A 9 -44.35 -43.93 3.67
C PRO A 9 -43.83 -44.13 2.25
N SER A 10 -44.35 -43.35 1.29
CA SER A 10 -43.70 -43.23 -0.01
C SER A 10 -42.40 -42.43 0.15
N PRO A 11 -41.29 -42.91 -0.43
CA PRO A 11 -39.96 -42.38 -0.16
C PRO A 11 -39.80 -40.97 -0.74
N SER A 12 -39.18 -40.10 0.05
CA SER A 12 -38.70 -38.77 -0.36
C SER A 12 -37.99 -38.85 -1.72
N PRO A 13 -38.20 -37.88 -2.63
CA PRO A 13 -37.42 -37.80 -3.84
C PRO A 13 -35.96 -37.59 -3.46
N ALA A 14 -35.14 -38.61 -3.75
CA ALA A 14 -33.70 -38.56 -3.69
C ALA A 14 -33.25 -37.24 -4.33
N SER A 15 -32.46 -36.47 -3.59
CA SER A 15 -31.74 -35.32 -4.10
C SER A 15 -30.97 -35.75 -5.33
N THR A 16 -31.53 -35.49 -6.51
CA THR A 16 -30.81 -35.57 -7.77
C THR A 16 -29.86 -34.39 -7.75
N GLY A 17 -28.72 -34.60 -7.10
CA GLY A 17 -27.55 -33.77 -7.26
C GLY A 17 -27.16 -33.86 -8.72
N ALA A 18 -27.50 -32.82 -9.48
CA ALA A 18 -26.87 -32.60 -10.77
C ALA A 18 -25.35 -32.67 -10.57
N PRO A 19 -24.59 -33.30 -11.49
CA PRO A 19 -23.15 -33.29 -11.41
C PRO A 19 -22.72 -31.83 -11.50
N VAL A 20 -22.27 -31.27 -10.38
CA VAL A 20 -21.51 -30.04 -10.38
C VAL A 20 -20.32 -30.33 -11.28
N PRO A 21 -20.09 -29.56 -12.35
CA PRO A 21 -18.90 -29.73 -13.16
C PRO A 21 -17.72 -29.59 -12.22
N ASP A 22 -16.94 -30.66 -12.06
CA ASP A 22 -15.65 -30.64 -11.40
C ASP A 22 -14.74 -29.70 -12.20
N ALA A 23 -14.89 -28.40 -11.98
CA ALA A 23 -13.91 -27.41 -12.35
C ALA A 23 -12.69 -27.75 -11.51
N GLY A 24 -11.76 -28.48 -12.14
CA GLY A 24 -10.73 -29.29 -11.50
C GLY A 24 -9.89 -28.57 -10.46
N PHE A 25 -10.37 -28.53 -9.23
CA PHE A 25 -9.52 -28.38 -8.06
C PHE A 25 -8.91 -29.76 -7.77
N GLN A 26 -7.81 -30.07 -8.47
CA GLN A 26 -6.98 -31.20 -8.08
C GLN A 26 -6.56 -30.98 -6.62
N ARG A 27 -6.93 -31.94 -5.76
CA ARG A 27 -6.58 -31.91 -4.34
C ARG A 27 -5.05 -31.96 -4.26
N PRO A 28 -4.37 -30.96 -3.67
CA PRO A 28 -2.92 -30.92 -3.64
C PRO A 28 -2.40 -32.18 -2.93
N ALA A 29 -1.44 -32.88 -3.54
CA ALA A 29 -0.95 -34.15 -3.02
C ALA A 29 -0.13 -33.94 -1.73
N ASN A 30 0.39 -32.73 -1.54
CA ASN A 30 1.15 -32.34 -0.36
C ASN A 30 0.90 -30.85 -0.02
N TRP A 31 1.27 -30.45 1.21
CA TRP A 31 1.09 -29.08 1.70
C TRP A 31 1.93 -28.06 0.90
N ARG A 32 3.03 -28.49 0.28
CA ARG A 32 3.88 -27.65 -0.57
C ARG A 32 3.17 -27.24 -1.85
N GLU A 33 2.49 -28.17 -2.51
CA GLU A 33 1.64 -27.90 -3.68
C GLU A 33 0.46 -27.01 -3.30
N ALA A 34 -0.13 -27.20 -2.12
CA ALA A 34 -1.17 -26.31 -1.63
C ALA A 34 -0.68 -24.86 -1.45
N LEU A 35 0.54 -24.68 -0.90
CA LEU A 35 1.15 -23.36 -0.79
C LEU A 35 1.51 -22.76 -2.15
N MET A 36 2.06 -23.56 -3.07
CA MET A 36 2.38 -23.09 -4.42
C MET A 36 1.11 -22.68 -5.18
N ALA A 37 0.02 -23.46 -5.07
CA ALA A 37 -1.27 -23.11 -5.65
C ALA A 37 -1.87 -21.84 -5.02
N LEU A 38 -1.69 -21.65 -3.70
CA LEU A 38 -2.11 -20.42 -3.03
C LEU A 38 -1.30 -19.21 -3.52
N VAL A 39 0.04 -19.32 -3.58
CA VAL A 39 0.92 -18.26 -4.09
C VAL A 39 0.58 -17.94 -5.54
N ASP A 40 0.42 -18.95 -6.38
CA ASP A 40 0.07 -18.79 -7.80
C ASP A 40 -1.26 -18.05 -7.98
N SER A 41 -2.29 -18.41 -7.20
CA SER A 41 -3.58 -17.72 -7.23
C SER A 41 -3.48 -16.25 -6.80
N ARG A 42 -2.64 -15.93 -5.80
CA ARG A 42 -2.44 -14.57 -5.30
C ARG A 42 -1.61 -13.73 -6.27
N VAL A 43 -0.56 -14.32 -6.86
CA VAL A 43 0.26 -13.67 -7.88
C VAL A 43 -0.57 -13.38 -9.14
N SER A 44 -1.39 -14.33 -9.58
CA SER A 44 -2.29 -14.15 -10.73
C SER A 44 -3.28 -13.01 -10.52
N LEU A 45 -3.88 -12.91 -9.32
CA LEU A 45 -4.75 -11.79 -8.95
C LEU A 45 -4.01 -10.45 -8.92
N ILE A 46 -2.82 -10.40 -8.31
CA ILE A 46 -1.99 -9.19 -8.28
C ILE A 46 -1.59 -8.78 -9.70
N GLN A 47 -1.33 -9.72 -10.60
CA GLN A 47 -0.95 -9.45 -11.98
C GLN A 47 -2.12 -8.86 -12.79
N LEU A 48 -3.35 -9.32 -12.54
CA LEU A 48 -4.55 -8.77 -13.15
C LEU A 48 -4.84 -7.36 -12.63
N GLU A 49 -4.86 -7.18 -11.30
CA GLU A 49 -5.09 -5.87 -10.67
C GLU A 49 -3.99 -4.86 -11.05
N SER A 50 -2.73 -5.27 -11.07
CA SER A 50 -1.60 -4.38 -11.45
C SER A 50 -1.65 -3.96 -12.91
N LYS A 51 -2.20 -4.77 -13.81
CA LYS A 51 -2.33 -4.42 -15.23
C LYS A 51 -3.48 -3.43 -15.48
N GLU A 52 -4.56 -3.55 -14.72
CA GLU A 52 -5.70 -2.62 -14.80
C GLU A 52 -5.42 -1.31 -14.06
N LEU A 53 -4.94 -1.40 -12.81
CA LEU A 53 -4.50 -0.24 -12.03
C LEU A 53 -3.29 0.45 -12.66
N GLY A 54 -2.40 -0.31 -13.30
CA GLY A 54 -1.19 0.21 -13.92
C GLY A 54 -1.46 1.21 -15.03
N LYS A 55 -2.50 1.00 -15.85
CA LYS A 55 -2.82 1.95 -16.95
C LYS A 55 -3.39 3.27 -16.43
N GLU A 56 -4.31 3.21 -15.48
CA GLU A 56 -4.91 4.42 -14.91
C GLU A 56 -3.90 5.18 -14.05
N VAL A 57 -3.11 4.48 -13.24
CA VAL A 57 -2.04 5.07 -12.42
C VAL A 57 -0.94 5.64 -13.31
N ALA A 58 -0.54 4.96 -14.40
CA ALA A 58 0.48 5.48 -15.31
C ALA A 58 0.02 6.75 -16.03
N ARG A 59 -1.22 6.78 -16.51
CA ARG A 59 -1.76 8.00 -17.13
C ARG A 59 -1.83 9.15 -16.13
N ARG A 60 -2.33 8.87 -14.92
CA ARG A 60 -2.44 9.87 -13.86
C ARG A 60 -1.07 10.36 -13.40
N SER A 61 -0.06 9.48 -13.33
CA SER A 61 1.30 9.86 -12.95
C SER A 61 1.98 10.73 -14.01
N ILE A 62 1.72 10.52 -15.29
CA ILE A 62 2.19 11.41 -16.37
C ILE A 62 1.60 12.81 -16.19
N PHE A 63 0.29 12.93 -15.97
CA PHE A 63 -0.34 14.24 -15.76
C PHE A 63 0.14 14.93 -14.48
N ILE A 64 0.28 14.18 -13.38
CA ILE A 64 0.82 14.72 -12.13
C ILE A 64 2.28 15.16 -12.35
N GLY A 65 3.09 14.35 -13.04
CA GLY A 65 4.47 14.68 -13.37
C GLY A 65 4.56 15.95 -14.21
N ALA A 66 3.76 16.04 -15.29
CA ALA A 66 3.70 17.23 -16.14
C ALA A 66 3.22 18.47 -15.35
N ALA A 67 2.21 18.32 -14.50
CA ALA A 67 1.73 19.40 -13.64
C ALA A 67 2.82 19.86 -12.65
N CYS A 68 3.53 18.93 -12.02
CA CYS A 68 4.66 19.25 -11.13
C CYS A 68 5.78 20.00 -11.87
N VAL A 69 6.18 19.51 -13.06
CA VAL A 69 7.20 20.18 -13.88
C VAL A 69 6.74 21.58 -14.28
N SER A 70 5.51 21.72 -14.75
CA SER A 70 4.92 23.02 -15.09
C SER A 70 4.91 23.95 -13.88
N ALA A 71 4.50 23.48 -12.70
CA ALA A 71 4.46 24.27 -11.49
C ALA A 71 5.85 24.77 -11.08
N VAL A 72 6.88 23.92 -11.18
CA VAL A 72 8.28 24.31 -10.90
C VAL A 72 8.77 25.37 -11.89
N ILE A 73 8.48 25.20 -13.18
CA ILE A 73 8.86 26.19 -14.22
C ILE A 73 8.15 27.52 -13.96
N THR A 74 6.84 27.50 -13.75
CA THR A 74 6.04 28.70 -13.45
C THR A 74 6.55 29.41 -12.21
N TRP A 75 6.86 28.66 -11.14
CA TRP A 75 7.44 29.21 -9.92
C TRP A 75 8.79 29.89 -10.17
N GLY A 76 9.68 29.25 -10.93
CA GLY A 76 10.97 29.83 -11.31
C GLY A 76 10.82 31.13 -12.11
N LEU A 77 9.93 31.15 -13.11
CA LEU A 77 9.65 32.35 -13.90
C LEU A 77 9.04 33.47 -13.05
N LEU A 78 8.13 33.13 -12.13
CA LEU A 78 7.53 34.09 -11.21
C LEU A 78 8.59 34.71 -10.30
N LEU A 79 9.51 33.91 -9.75
CA LEU A 79 10.62 34.43 -8.94
C LEU A 79 11.52 35.37 -9.74
N ILE A 80 11.95 34.98 -10.95
CA ILE A 80 12.78 35.84 -11.79
C ILE A 80 12.07 37.16 -12.09
N GLY A 81 10.80 37.10 -12.49
CA GLY A 81 9.99 38.29 -12.78
C GLY A 81 9.81 39.19 -11.56
N LEU A 82 9.50 38.62 -10.40
CA LEU A 82 9.31 39.37 -9.15
C LEU A 82 10.61 40.04 -8.69
N ILE A 83 11.74 39.33 -8.76
CA ILE A 83 13.06 39.89 -8.42
C ILE A 83 13.40 41.04 -9.35
N SER A 84 13.17 40.88 -10.66
CA SER A 84 13.41 41.95 -11.63
C SER A 84 12.53 43.18 -11.37
N LEU A 85 11.24 42.98 -11.11
CA LEU A 85 10.31 44.06 -10.83
C LEU A 85 10.65 44.82 -9.55
N ILE A 86 11.05 44.12 -8.48
CA ILE A 86 11.52 44.74 -7.23
C ILE A 86 12.83 45.50 -7.47
N ALA A 87 13.76 44.94 -8.24
CA ALA A 87 15.03 45.58 -8.56
C ALA A 87 14.83 46.90 -9.33
N GLU A 88 13.96 46.88 -10.35
CA GLU A 88 13.63 48.06 -11.14
C GLU A 88 12.91 49.14 -10.31
N LEU A 89 11.85 48.77 -9.59
CA LEU A 89 11.09 49.73 -8.77
C LEU A 89 11.90 50.30 -7.61
N GLY A 90 12.80 49.50 -7.03
CA GLY A 90 13.67 49.93 -5.94
C GLY A 90 14.92 50.67 -6.40
N GLY A 91 15.25 50.65 -7.71
CA GLY A 91 16.53 51.13 -8.24
C GLY A 91 17.73 50.34 -7.70
N TRP A 92 17.51 49.09 -7.26
CA TRP A 92 18.56 48.25 -6.67
C TRP A 92 19.14 47.32 -7.75
N PRO A 93 20.43 46.98 -7.66
CA PRO A 93 21.01 46.00 -8.57
C PRO A 93 20.34 44.64 -8.36
N TRP A 94 19.94 44.00 -9.46
CA TRP A 94 19.25 42.70 -9.48
C TRP A 94 19.92 41.65 -8.58
N ASN A 95 21.25 41.58 -8.61
CA ASN A 95 22.04 40.64 -7.80
C ASN A 95 21.78 40.77 -6.29
N ARG A 96 21.57 41.99 -5.77
CA ARG A 96 21.30 42.20 -4.33
C ARG A 96 19.91 41.70 -3.95
N VAL A 97 18.91 41.97 -4.79
CA VAL A 97 17.54 41.50 -4.57
C VAL A 97 17.48 39.97 -4.67
N ALA A 98 18.16 39.38 -5.65
CA ALA A 98 18.29 37.94 -5.80
C ALA A 98 18.97 37.27 -4.59
N LEU A 99 20.07 37.85 -4.08
CA LEU A 99 20.74 37.35 -2.88
C LEU A 99 19.84 37.44 -1.63
N ALA A 100 19.10 38.53 -1.46
CA ALA A 100 18.16 38.67 -0.35
C ALA A 100 17.04 37.63 -0.43
N ALA A 101 16.48 37.40 -1.63
CA ALA A 101 15.49 36.36 -1.85
C ALA A 101 16.06 34.96 -1.55
N ALA A 102 17.28 34.66 -2.00
CA ALA A 102 17.95 33.38 -1.71
C ALA A 102 18.19 33.18 -0.21
N ALA A 103 18.64 34.21 0.50
CA ALA A 103 18.83 34.15 1.95
C ALA A 103 17.51 33.89 2.70
N LEU A 104 16.42 34.54 2.27
CA LEU A 104 15.08 34.31 2.81
C LEU A 104 14.62 32.86 2.62
N HIS A 105 14.82 32.29 1.42
CA HIS A 105 14.47 30.88 1.15
C HIS A 105 15.28 29.92 2.02
N LEU A 106 16.58 30.19 2.22
CA LEU A 106 17.44 29.37 3.07
C LEU A 106 16.97 29.42 4.53
N LEU A 107 16.62 30.61 5.03
CA LEU A 107 16.05 30.77 6.36
C LEU A 107 14.75 29.96 6.52
N LEU A 108 13.82 30.07 5.56
CA LEU A 108 12.57 29.29 5.57
C LEU A 108 12.84 27.79 5.55
N ALA A 109 13.74 27.32 4.67
CA ALA A 109 14.12 25.92 4.60
C ALA A 109 14.70 25.42 5.93
N PHE A 110 15.53 26.23 6.59
CA PHE A 110 16.08 25.91 7.89
C PHE A 110 15.01 25.85 9.00
N VAL A 111 14.05 26.76 9.00
CA VAL A 111 12.91 26.73 9.92
C VAL A 111 12.05 25.48 9.68
N PHE A 112 11.70 25.18 8.43
CA PHE A 112 10.95 23.96 8.11
C PHE A 112 11.73 22.69 8.48
N PHE A 113 13.05 22.66 8.28
CA PHE A 113 13.89 21.54 8.71
C PHE A 113 13.89 21.35 10.23
N ARG A 114 13.90 22.47 10.98
CA ARG A 114 13.78 22.44 12.45
C ARG A 114 12.40 21.92 12.89
N LEU A 115 11.34 22.31 12.19
CA LEU A 115 9.96 21.89 12.47
C LEU A 115 9.67 20.45 12.00
N SER A 116 10.32 19.99 10.93
CA SER A 116 10.15 18.63 10.38
C SER A 116 10.87 17.57 11.23
N LYS A 117 11.55 17.98 12.30
CA LYS A 117 12.19 17.08 13.24
C LYS A 117 11.10 16.23 13.89
N SER A 118 10.97 15.00 13.40
CA SER A 118 9.97 14.02 13.82
C SER A 118 9.85 13.97 15.34
N SER A 119 8.69 14.35 15.86
CA SER A 119 8.27 13.93 17.19
C SER A 119 8.24 12.41 17.14
N GLY A 120 9.17 11.75 17.84
CA GLY A 120 9.51 10.33 17.72
C GLY A 120 8.42 9.31 18.07
N GLY A 121 7.14 9.65 17.91
CA GLY A 121 6.05 8.69 17.89
C GLY A 121 6.17 7.83 16.65
N SER A 122 6.71 6.62 16.81
CA SER A 122 6.62 5.56 15.80
C SER A 122 5.19 5.52 15.26
N ALA A 123 5.01 5.61 13.94
CA ALA A 123 3.68 5.66 13.29
C ALA A 123 2.77 4.46 13.64
N PHE A 124 3.35 3.37 14.17
CA PHE A 124 2.65 2.18 14.63
C PHE A 124 3.38 1.58 15.85
N PRO A 125 3.20 2.14 17.05
CA PRO A 125 3.93 1.66 18.22
C PRO A 125 3.49 0.24 18.60
N ILE A 126 2.21 -0.09 18.43
CA ILE A 126 1.63 -1.39 18.75
C ILE A 126 2.16 -2.47 17.80
N THR A 127 2.02 -2.29 16.49
CA THR A 127 2.49 -3.26 15.49
C THR A 127 4.00 -3.51 15.62
N ARG A 128 4.80 -2.47 15.89
CA ARG A 128 6.24 -2.62 16.12
C ARG A 128 6.54 -3.45 17.36
N ASN A 129 5.75 -3.25 18.43
CA ASN A 129 5.90 -4.00 19.68
C ASN A 129 5.57 -5.49 19.47
N GLU A 130 4.52 -5.81 18.71
CA GLU A 130 4.19 -7.20 18.37
C GLU A 130 5.30 -7.85 17.53
N PHE A 131 5.84 -7.16 16.53
CA PHE A 131 7.01 -7.67 15.76
C PHE A 131 8.25 -7.89 16.63
N GLN A 132 8.46 -7.08 17.67
CA GLN A 132 9.57 -7.29 18.62
C GLN A 132 9.34 -8.53 19.48
N LYS A 133 8.10 -8.79 19.93
CA LYS A 133 7.75 -10.02 20.66
C LYS A 133 7.95 -11.26 19.80
N ASP A 134 7.54 -11.22 18.54
CA ASP A 134 7.73 -12.34 17.60
C ASP A 134 9.22 -12.62 17.38
N ARG A 135 10.03 -11.58 17.23
CA ARG A 135 11.49 -11.71 17.11
C ARG A 135 12.11 -12.34 18.36
N ALA A 136 11.71 -11.86 19.55
CA ALA A 136 12.17 -12.41 20.81
C ALA A 136 11.72 -13.87 21.00
N TRP A 137 10.54 -14.25 20.51
CA TRP A 137 10.08 -15.63 20.54
C TRP A 137 10.94 -16.53 19.65
N ILE A 138 11.25 -16.10 18.41
CA ILE A 138 12.11 -16.84 17.47
C ILE A 138 13.51 -17.05 18.05
N GLU A 139 14.10 -16.00 18.64
CA GLU A 139 15.44 -16.07 19.25
C GLU A 139 15.47 -17.07 20.42
N ASN A 140 14.42 -17.12 21.24
CA ASN A 140 14.32 -18.03 22.38
C ASN A 140 13.89 -19.47 22.01
N PHE A 141 13.35 -19.68 20.80
CA PHE A 141 12.89 -21.01 20.37
C PHE A 141 14.03 -22.03 20.17
N HIS A 142 15.27 -21.55 20.01
CA HIS A 142 16.46 -22.38 19.82
C HIS A 142 17.06 -22.97 21.11
N HIS A 143 16.48 -22.70 22.29
CA HIS A 143 16.87 -23.35 23.53
C HIS A 143 15.90 -24.50 23.85
N PRO A 144 16.12 -25.73 23.34
CA PRO A 144 15.43 -26.89 23.88
C PRO A 144 15.79 -26.96 25.37
N ARG A 145 14.78 -26.75 26.22
CA ARG A 145 14.89 -27.00 27.65
C ARG A 145 15.26 -28.47 27.80
N LYS A 146 16.55 -28.74 28.05
CA LYS A 146 17.03 -30.06 28.46
C LYS A 146 16.30 -30.36 29.77
N SER A 147 15.23 -31.15 29.68
CA SER A 147 14.55 -31.71 30.84
C SER A 147 15.58 -32.57 31.57
N GLY A 148 16.13 -32.01 32.65
CA GLY A 148 16.90 -32.76 33.62
C GLY A 148 15.94 -33.56 34.48
N ASP A 149 16.28 -34.85 34.59
CA ASP A 149 15.88 -35.86 35.57
C ASP A 149 14.48 -36.49 35.44
#